data_AF-A0A3A2Z7L7-F1
#
_entry.id   AF-A0A3A2Z7L7-F1
#
_cell.length_a   1.000
_cell.length_b   1.000
_cell.length_c   1.000
_cell.angle_alpha   90.00
_cell.angle_beta   90.00
_cell.angle_gamma   90.00
#
_symmetry.space_group_name_H-M   'P 1'
#
loop_
_entity.id
_entity.type
_entity.pdbx_description
1 polymer ?
#
loop_
_entity_poly.entity_id
_entity_poly.type
_entity_poly.pdbx_seq_one_letter_code
_entity_poly.pdbx_strand_id
1 'polypeptide(L)'
;MTTFVGNENVAPNSGATFMHDMQEQTSKRLNQTTPELICARVQRRNLLDTLLIVDNERKHSIWPVYAVDPVKQATRDMLISFTRKPVTQNHTSASLDSLNPQRELPMELPVIVPSQWQYRAFLR
;
A
#
# COMPACT_ATOMS: atom_id res chain seq x y z
N MET A 1 0.27 -2.68 3.25
CA MET A 1 -1.15 -3.00 2.94
C MET A 1 -1.92 -1.71 2.78
N THR A 2 -2.77 -1.62 1.77
CA THR A 2 -3.61 -0.42 1.55
C THR A 2 -5.05 -0.87 1.32
N THR A 3 -5.99 -0.34 2.10
CA THR A 3 -7.41 -0.74 2.10
C THR A 3 -8.29 0.44 1.77
N PHE A 4 -9.17 0.27 0.78
CA PHE A 4 -10.12 1.30 0.40
C PHE A 4 -11.25 1.42 1.42
N VAL A 5 -11.52 2.63 1.89
CA VAL A 5 -12.58 2.92 2.87
C VAL A 5 -13.77 3.56 2.18
N GLY A 6 -13.53 4.58 1.34
CA GLY A 6 -14.59 5.31 0.67
C GLY A 6 -14.05 6.34 -0.32
N ASN A 7 -14.95 6.92 -1.11
CA ASN A 7 -14.63 8.10 -1.90
C ASN A 7 -15.88 8.96 -2.09
N GLU A 8 -15.66 10.25 -2.35
CA GLU A 8 -16.72 11.19 -2.70
C GLU A 8 -16.28 12.02 -3.91
N ASN A 9 -17.18 12.17 -4.88
CA ASN A 9 -16.95 12.98 -6.09
C ASN A 9 -15.70 12.57 -6.91
N VAL A 10 -15.25 11.32 -6.81
CA VAL A 10 -14.05 10.83 -7.52
C VAL A 10 -14.40 10.24 -8.88
N ALA A 11 -13.71 10.69 -9.92
CA ALA A 11 -13.90 10.20 -11.28
C ALA A 11 -13.48 8.72 -11.41
N PRO A 12 -14.22 7.89 -12.18
CA PRO A 12 -13.99 6.45 -12.25
C PRO A 12 -12.59 6.02 -12.74
N ASN A 13 -11.91 6.88 -13.51
CA ASN A 13 -10.57 6.63 -14.08
C ASN A 13 -9.42 7.23 -13.25
N SER A 14 -9.67 7.63 -12.01
CA SER A 14 -8.71 8.30 -11.13
C SER A 14 -8.34 7.46 -9.91
N GLY A 15 -7.25 7.80 -9.21
CA GLY A 15 -6.86 7.10 -7.98
C GLY A 15 -6.41 5.63 -8.15
N ALA A 16 -6.05 5.23 -9.37
CA ALA A 16 -5.52 3.90 -9.67
C ALA A 16 -4.16 3.69 -8.99
N THR A 17 -3.89 2.48 -8.51
CA THR A 17 -2.56 2.10 -8.03
C THR A 17 -1.82 1.36 -9.14
N PHE A 18 -0.59 1.78 -9.43
CA PHE A 18 0.30 1.12 -10.37
C PHE A 18 1.38 0.38 -9.60
N MET A 19 1.62 -0.88 -9.96
CA MET A 19 2.70 -1.70 -9.42
C MET A 19 3.86 -1.70 -10.41
N HIS A 20 5.07 -1.51 -9.90
CA HIS A 20 6.28 -1.40 -10.70
C HIS A 20 7.30 -2.44 -10.29
N ASP A 21 8.13 -2.83 -11.25
CA ASP A 21 9.34 -3.59 -11.00
C ASP A 21 10.29 -2.80 -10.09
N MET A 22 11.12 -3.51 -9.32
CA MET A 22 12.09 -2.88 -8.41
C MET A 22 13.14 -2.03 -9.15
N GLN A 23 13.35 -2.27 -10.44
CA GLN A 23 14.24 -1.47 -11.30
C GLN A 23 13.74 -0.05 -11.58
N GLU A 24 12.45 0.25 -11.37
CA GLU A 24 11.93 1.60 -11.60
C GLU A 24 12.56 2.62 -10.64
N GLN A 25 12.83 3.82 -11.12
CA GLN A 25 13.43 4.85 -10.27
C GLN A 25 12.42 5.36 -9.23
N THR A 26 12.83 5.38 -7.95
CA THR A 26 12.00 5.97 -6.88
C THR A 26 11.87 7.49 -7.08
N SER A 27 10.74 8.06 -6.69
CA SER A 27 10.45 9.51 -6.77
C SER A 27 10.39 10.09 -8.19
N LYS A 28 10.21 9.23 -9.20
CA LYS A 28 9.97 9.66 -10.58
C LYS A 28 8.60 10.34 -10.69
N ARG A 29 8.46 11.32 -11.59
CA ARG A 29 7.14 11.90 -11.87
C ARG A 29 6.26 10.85 -12.54
N LEU A 30 4.96 10.94 -12.27
CA LEU A 30 3.96 10.01 -12.79
C LEU A 30 4.00 9.88 -14.33
N ASN A 31 4.21 11.00 -15.04
CA ASN A 31 4.30 11.03 -16.50
C ASN A 31 5.68 10.62 -17.05
N GLN A 32 6.60 10.22 -16.16
CA GLN A 32 7.96 9.79 -16.50
C GLN A 32 8.19 8.31 -16.16
N THR A 33 7.20 7.58 -15.61
CA THR A 33 7.31 6.13 -15.36
C THR A 33 7.65 5.38 -16.63
N THR A 34 8.57 4.43 -16.54
CA THR A 34 9.00 3.57 -17.64
C THR A 34 7.89 2.54 -17.91
N PRO A 35 7.16 2.61 -19.04
CA PRO A 35 5.98 1.77 -19.27
C PRO A 35 6.27 0.26 -19.17
N GLU A 36 7.47 -0.16 -19.57
CA GLU A 36 7.93 -1.56 -19.56
C GLU A 36 8.11 -2.11 -18.14
N LEU A 37 8.27 -1.24 -17.14
CA LEU A 37 8.43 -1.62 -15.74
C LEU A 37 7.10 -1.63 -14.98
N ILE A 38 5.98 -1.27 -15.62
CA ILE A 38 4.65 -1.35 -15.02
C ILE A 38 4.17 -2.80 -15.07
N CYS A 39 4.12 -3.45 -13.92
CA CYS A 39 3.72 -4.85 -13.81
C CYS A 39 2.20 -5.03 -13.69
N ALA A 40 1.51 -4.07 -13.07
CA ALA A 40 0.06 -4.15 -12.88
C ALA A 40 -0.58 -2.78 -12.64
N ARG A 41 -1.88 -2.71 -12.89
CA ARG A 41 -2.75 -1.57 -12.52
C ARG A 41 -3.95 -2.09 -11.75
N VAL A 42 -4.18 -1.55 -10.56
CA VAL A 42 -5.27 -1.94 -9.66
C VAL A 42 -6.13 -0.72 -9.36
N GLN A 43 -7.42 -0.81 -9.69
CA GLN A 43 -8.43 0.17 -9.32
C GLN A 43 -9.30 -0.40 -8.21
N ARG A 44 -9.34 0.26 -7.06
CA ARG A 44 -10.19 -0.13 -5.92
C ARG A 44 -11.39 0.78 -5.85
N ARG A 45 -12.58 0.19 -5.70
CA ARG A 45 -13.86 0.91 -5.77
C ARG A 45 -14.85 0.47 -4.71
N ASN A 46 -14.70 -0.75 -4.19
CA ASN A 46 -15.61 -1.29 -3.20
C ASN A 46 -15.01 -1.14 -1.81
N LEU A 47 -15.86 -0.86 -0.84
CA LEU A 47 -15.52 -0.82 0.58
C LEU A 47 -14.70 -2.08 0.94
N LEU A 48 -13.56 -1.87 1.61
CA LEU A 48 -12.60 -2.88 2.01
C LEU A 48 -11.86 -3.62 0.87
N ASP A 49 -11.88 -3.09 -0.36
CA ASP A 49 -10.93 -3.55 -1.38
C ASP A 49 -9.48 -3.33 -0.86
N THR A 50 -8.81 -4.43 -0.52
CA THR A 50 -7.46 -4.42 0.07
C THR A 50 -6.42 -4.89 -0.94
N LEU A 51 -5.35 -4.12 -1.06
CA LEU A 51 -4.15 -4.49 -1.78
C LEU A 51 -3.00 -4.72 -0.80
N LEU A 52 -2.53 -5.97 -0.72
CA LEU A 52 -1.31 -6.32 -0.01
C LEU A 52 -0.12 -6.15 -0.94
N ILE A 53 0.88 -5.40 -0.49
CA ILE A 53 2.10 -5.10 -1.25
C ILE A 53 3.28 -5.53 -0.40
N VAL A 54 4.13 -6.36 -0.97
CA VAL A 54 5.45 -6.71 -0.43
C VAL A 54 6.43 -5.67 -0.95
N ASP A 55 6.61 -4.60 -0.17
CA ASP A 55 7.28 -3.37 -0.62
C ASP A 55 8.77 -3.59 -0.98
N ASN A 56 9.40 -4.63 -0.42
CA ASN A 56 10.76 -5.03 -0.78
C ASN A 56 10.85 -5.81 -2.10
N GLU A 57 9.73 -6.22 -2.69
CA GLU A 57 9.67 -6.97 -3.95
C GLU A 57 9.03 -6.16 -5.09
N ARG A 58 8.20 -5.16 -4.77
CA ARG A 58 7.52 -4.32 -5.76
C ARG A 58 7.44 -2.88 -5.28
N LYS A 59 7.66 -1.95 -6.20
CA LYS A 59 7.35 -0.53 -6.00
C LYS A 59 5.90 -0.26 -6.37
N HIS A 60 5.33 0.82 -5.86
CA HIS A 60 3.99 1.24 -6.22
C HIS A 60 3.86 2.76 -6.31
N SER A 61 2.94 3.22 -7.14
CA SER A 61 2.55 4.63 -7.24
C SER A 61 1.04 4.77 -7.36
N ILE A 62 0.55 5.99 -7.14
CA ILE A 62 -0.88 6.29 -7.16
C ILE A 62 -1.13 7.37 -8.23
N TRP A 63 -2.09 7.09 -9.10
CA TRP A 63 -2.61 8.04 -10.06
C TRP A 63 -3.39 9.15 -9.34
N PRO A 64 -3.32 10.40 -9.80
CA PRO A 64 -4.08 11.50 -9.22
C PRO A 64 -5.56 11.20 -9.09
N VAL A 65 -6.18 11.79 -8.07
CA VAL A 65 -7.64 11.84 -7.92
C VAL A 65 -8.14 13.01 -8.76
N TYR A 66 -9.16 12.74 -9.57
CA TYR A 66 -9.86 13.75 -10.35
C TYR A 66 -11.31 13.83 -9.87
N ALA A 67 -11.84 15.04 -9.82
CA ALA A 67 -13.23 15.27 -9.44
C ALA A 67 -14.17 14.95 -10.62
N VAL A 68 -15.37 14.44 -10.32
CA VAL A 68 -16.47 14.36 -11.31
C VAL A 68 -17.02 15.77 -11.54
N ASP A 69 -17.32 16.47 -10.45
CA ASP A 69 -17.70 17.88 -10.44
C ASP A 69 -16.48 18.73 -10.02
N PRO A 70 -15.88 19.52 -10.94
CA PRO A 70 -14.64 20.26 -10.68
C PRO A 70 -14.81 21.42 -9.70
N VAL A 71 -16.03 21.85 -9.38
CA VAL A 71 -16.26 22.91 -8.39
C VAL A 71 -16.46 22.36 -6.98
N LYS A 72 -16.56 21.03 -6.82
CA LYS A 72 -16.68 20.36 -5.52
C LYS A 72 -15.38 19.64 -5.16
N GLN A 73 -15.15 19.50 -3.86
CA GLN A 73 -14.02 18.70 -3.37
C GLN A 73 -14.20 17.22 -3.79
N ALA A 74 -13.10 16.55 -4.08
CA ALA A 74 -13.06 15.12 -4.30
C ALA A 74 -12.12 14.47 -3.28
N THR A 75 -12.61 13.43 -2.60
CA THR A 75 -11.87 12.74 -1.53
C THR A 75 -11.80 11.25 -1.79
N ARG A 76 -10.67 10.64 -1.44
CA ARG A 76 -10.45 9.20 -1.53
C ARG A 76 -9.82 8.73 -0.24
N ASP A 77 -10.60 7.99 0.55
CA ASP A 77 -10.23 7.58 1.89
C ASP A 77 -9.63 6.18 1.87
N MET A 78 -8.45 6.08 2.47
CA MET A 78 -7.63 4.88 2.47
C MET A 78 -7.11 4.61 3.87
N LEU A 79 -7.23 3.38 4.32
CA LEU A 79 -6.50 2.89 5.48
C LEU A 79 -5.19 2.27 5.00
N ILE A 80 -4.07 2.75 5.56
CA ILE A 80 -2.74 2.27 5.22
C ILE A 80 -2.13 1.61 6.44
N SER A 81 -1.75 0.34 6.29
CA SER A 81 -1.07 -0.43 7.33
C SER A 81 0.28 -0.90 6.81
N PHE A 82 1.35 -0.50 7.48
CA PHE A 82 2.69 -0.95 7.19
C PHE A 82 3.16 -1.92 8.26
N THR A 83 3.67 -3.06 7.83
CA THR A 83 4.40 -4.00 8.68
C THR A 83 5.83 -3.98 8.20
N ARG A 84 6.77 -3.67 9.09
CA ARG A 84 8.20 -3.62 8.76
C ARG A 84 8.98 -4.39 9.82
N LYS A 85 9.95 -5.19 9.36
CA LYS A 85 10.98 -5.75 10.25
C LYS A 85 11.98 -4.64 10.60
N PRO A 86 12.55 -4.65 11.82
CA PRO A 86 13.64 -3.75 12.15
C PRO A 86 14.77 -3.85 11.11
N VAL A 87 15.37 -2.71 10.78
CA VAL A 87 16.52 -2.66 9.87
C VAL A 87 17.81 -3.01 10.59
N THR A 88 18.87 -3.21 9.81
CA THR A 88 20.22 -3.36 10.35
C THR A 88 20.69 -2.08 11.03
N GLN A 89 21.57 -2.20 12.01
CA GLN A 89 22.02 -1.06 12.84
C GLN A 89 22.66 0.09 12.05
N ASN A 90 23.21 -0.20 10.87
CA ASN A 90 23.86 0.80 10.01
C ASN A 90 22.88 1.55 9.09
N HIS A 91 21.59 1.19 9.09
CA HIS A 91 20.59 1.85 8.27
C HIS A 91 20.13 3.17 8.91
N THR A 92 19.84 4.19 8.10
CA THR A 92 19.48 5.55 8.58
C THR A 92 18.25 5.60 9.49
N SER A 93 17.41 4.56 9.46
CA SER A 93 16.19 4.46 10.27
C SER A 93 16.33 3.51 11.46
N ALA A 94 17.54 3.01 11.75
CA ALA A 94 17.76 2.04 12.82
C ALA A 94 17.35 2.57 14.20
N SER A 95 17.55 3.87 14.45
CA SER A 95 17.17 4.53 15.71
C SER A 95 15.65 4.65 15.91
N LEU A 96 14.85 4.45 14.85
CA LEU A 96 13.39 4.50 14.92
C LEU A 96 12.78 3.14 15.26
N ASP A 97 13.57 2.07 15.20
CA ASP A 97 13.06 0.72 15.44
C ASP A 97 13.17 0.37 16.93
N SER A 98 12.13 -0.28 17.43
CA SER A 98 12.10 -0.84 18.78
C SER A 98 11.65 -2.29 18.72
N LEU A 99 12.34 -3.15 19.46
CA LEU A 99 11.91 -4.52 19.72
C LEU A 99 11.06 -4.64 20.99
N ASN A 100 10.93 -3.56 21.75
CA ASN A 100 10.13 -3.56 22.97
C ASN A 100 8.65 -3.48 22.59
N PRO A 101 7.82 -4.44 23.05
CA PRO A 101 6.39 -4.40 22.78
C PRO A 101 5.74 -3.17 23.44
N GLN A 102 4.86 -2.49 22.71
CA GLN A 102 4.09 -1.36 23.21
C GLN A 102 2.98 -1.87 24.15
N ARG A 103 3.19 -1.75 25.47
CA ARG A 103 2.30 -2.36 26.48
C ARG A 103 1.02 -1.57 26.74
N GLU A 104 1.05 -0.25 26.54
CA GLU A 104 -0.08 0.64 26.87
C GLU A 104 -1.11 0.72 25.74
N LEU A 105 -0.71 0.42 24.50
CA LEU A 105 -1.55 0.46 23.31
C LEU A 105 -1.34 -0.81 22.47
N PRO A 106 -1.76 -1.98 22.97
CA PRO A 106 -1.70 -3.21 22.19
C PRO A 106 -2.64 -3.08 20.97
N MET A 107 -2.12 -3.40 19.79
CA MET A 107 -2.90 -3.44 18.55
C MET A 107 -3.00 -4.88 18.07
N GLU A 108 -4.22 -5.39 17.97
CA GLU A 108 -4.51 -6.70 17.39
C GLU A 108 -5.22 -6.50 16.04
N LEU A 109 -4.61 -7.00 14.98
CA LEU A 109 -5.21 -7.03 13.65
C LEU A 109 -5.57 -8.49 13.33
N PRO A 110 -6.86 -8.85 13.24
CA PRO A 110 -7.25 -10.19 12.85
C PRO A 110 -6.88 -10.41 11.38
N VAL A 111 -5.83 -11.19 11.14
CA VAL A 111 -5.48 -11.61 9.78
C VAL A 111 -6.22 -12.91 9.51
N ILE A 112 -7.30 -12.82 8.72
CA ILE A 112 -7.99 -14.01 8.21
C ILE A 112 -7.13 -14.60 7.11
N VAL A 113 -6.33 -15.61 7.45
CA VAL A 113 -5.56 -16.37 6.48
C VAL A 113 -6.49 -17.44 5.88
N PRO A 114 -6.66 -17.52 4.55
CA PRO A 114 -7.46 -18.58 3.94
C PRO A 114 -6.91 -19.95 4.33
N SER A 115 -7.80 -20.91 4.63
CA SER A 115 -7.48 -22.26 5.15
C SER A 115 -6.43 -23.03 4.34
N GLN A 116 -6.24 -22.69 3.07
CA GLN A 116 -5.26 -23.30 2.17
C GLN A 116 -3.79 -22.97 2.50
N TRP A 117 -3.53 -21.97 3.35
CA TRP A 117 -2.18 -21.54 3.74
C TRP A 117 -1.75 -21.97 5.15
N GLN A 118 -2.65 -22.60 5.93
CA GLN A 118 -2.38 -22.98 7.33
C GLN A 118 -1.24 -24.00 7.48
N TYR A 119 -0.92 -24.78 6.44
CA TYR A 119 0.12 -25.82 6.53
C TYR A 119 1.55 -25.35 6.24
N ARG A 120 1.79 -24.08 5.87
CA ARG A 120 3.15 -23.59 5.56
C ARG A 120 3.71 -22.55 6.52
N ALA A 121 2.91 -22.04 7.47
CA ALA A 121 3.33 -20.92 8.32
C ALA A 121 3.97 -21.32 9.67
N PHE A 122 4.01 -22.61 10.04
CA PHE A 122 4.54 -23.07 11.33
C PHE A 122 5.77 -23.98 11.26
N LEU A 123 6.49 -23.99 10.14
CA LEU A 123 7.81 -24.63 10.07
C LEU A 123 8.87 -23.61 9.68
N ARG A 124 9.37 -22.90 10.68
CA ARG A 124 10.78 -22.52 10.87
C ARG A 124 10.98 -21.93 12.25
#